data_AF-E9SWA6-F1
#
_entry.id   AF-E9SWA6-F1
#
_cell.length_a   1.000
_cell.length_b   1.000
_cell.length_c   1.000
_cell.angle_alpha   90.00
_cell.angle_beta   90.00
_cell.angle_gamma   90.00
#
_symmetry.space_group_name_H-M   'P 1'
#
loop_
_entity.id
_entity.type
_entity.pdbx_description
1 polymer ?
#
loop_
_entity_poly.entity_id
_entity_poly.type
_entity_poly.pdbx_seq_one_letter_code
_entity_poly.pdbx_strand_id
1 'polypeptide(L)' 'MDPISISVRGGGEWLIVHRCGACGAMGVSRTAGDDNPLALVRIAVRPLSHLDRVR' A
#
# COMPACT_ATOMS: atom_id res chain seq x y z
N MET A 1 -3.21 -12.18 -0.98
CA MET A 1 -2.36 -11.00 -1.22
C MET A 1 -3.00 -9.89 -0.43
N ASP A 2 -2.43 -9.55 0.72
CA ASP A 2 -3.01 -8.58 1.66
C ASP A 2 -2.24 -7.25 1.53
N PRO A 3 -2.84 -6.19 0.97
CA PRO A 3 -2.16 -4.91 0.77
C PRO A 3 -2.02 -4.19 2.11
N ILE A 4 -0.79 -3.88 2.50
CA ILE A 4 -0.48 -3.34 3.83
C ILE A 4 0.08 -1.92 3.80
N SER A 5 0.73 -1.54 2.70
CA SER A 5 1.32 -0.20 2.55
C SER A 5 1.56 0.14 1.08
N ILE A 6 1.90 1.40 0.82
CA ILE A 6 2.35 1.91 -0.48
C ILE A 6 3.79 2.37 -0.35
N SER A 7 4.61 2.10 -1.38
CA SER A 7 5.90 2.75 -1.60
C SER A 7 5.85 3.53 -2.90
N VAL A 8 6.47 4.71 -2.94
CA VAL A 8 6.57 5.53 -4.16
C VAL A 8 8.03 5.56 -4.61
N ARG A 9 8.29 5.20 -5.86
CA ARG A 9 9.64 5.27 -6.48
C ARG A 9 9.84 6.60 -7.21
N GLY A 10 11.06 6.85 -7.67
CA GLY A 10 11.36 7.97 -8.56
C GLY A 10 10.42 7.99 -9.77
N GLY A 11 10.00 9.18 -10.20
CA GLY A 11 9.01 9.35 -11.27
C GLY A 11 7.56 9.20 -10.85
N GLY A 12 7.28 8.95 -9.56
CA GLY A 12 5.91 8.88 -9.04
C GLY A 12 5.23 7.53 -9.29
N GLU A 13 5.98 6.47 -9.58
CA GLU A 13 5.45 5.12 -9.68
C GLU A 13 5.08 4.58 -8.29
N TRP A 14 3.86 4.03 -8.18
CA TRP A 14 3.36 3.44 -6.94
C TRP A 14 3.58 1.93 -6.94
N LEU A 15 4.02 1.44 -5.79
CA LEU A 15 4.13 0.02 -5.49
C LEU A 15 3.24 -0.34 -4.31
N ILE A 16 2.53 -1.45 -4.45
CA ILE A 16 1.73 -2.04 -3.39
C ILE A 16 2.62 -3.01 -2.62
N VAL A 17 2.92 -2.67 -1.37
CA VAL A 17 3.54 -3.61 -0.43
C VAL A 17 2.44 -4.52 0.08
N HIS A 18 2.64 -5.83 -0.07
CA HIS A 18 1.67 -6.83 0.34
C HIS A 18 2.29 -7.94 1.16
N ARG A 19 1.48 -8.57 1.99
CA ARG A 19 1.81 -9.83 2.68
C ARG A 19 1.13 -10.99 1.98
N CYS A 20 1.89 -12.06 1.73
CA CYS A 20 1.33 -13.30 1.20
C CYS A 20 0.47 -13.97 2.27
N GLY A 21 -0.79 -14.28 1.93
CA GLY A 21 -1.70 -14.96 2.85
C GLY A 21 -1.34 -16.42 3.10
N ALA A 22 -0.62 -17.07 2.18
CA ALA A 22 -0.25 -18.47 2.27
C ALA A 22 1.04 -18.70 3.07
N CYS A 23 2.06 -17.87 2.86
CA CYS A 23 3.38 -18.05 3.49
C CYS A 23 3.83 -16.90 4.39
N GLY A 24 3.07 -15.81 4.48
CA GLY A 24 3.43 -14.64 5.29
C GLY A 24 4.56 -13.76 4.74
N ALA A 25 5.21 -14.16 3.64
CA ALA A 25 6.27 -13.38 3.03
C ALA A 25 5.80 -12.01 2.56
N MET A 26 6.72 -11.04 2.61
CA MET A 26 6.50 -9.68 2.14
C MET A 26 6.89 -9.56 0.67
N GLY A 27 6.04 -8.93 -0.13
CA GLY A 27 6.26 -8.71 -1.55
C GLY A 27 5.87 -7.30 -1.99
N VAL A 28 6.27 -6.93 -3.20
CA VAL A 28 5.93 -5.65 -3.84
C VAL A 28 5.41 -5.89 -5.25
N SER A 29 4.31 -5.22 -5.59
CA SER A 29 3.72 -5.25 -6.94
C SER A 29 3.63 -3.82 -7.48
N ARG A 30 3.76 -3.64 -8.79
CA ARG A 30 3.46 -2.35 -9.44
C ARG A 30 1.95 -2.15 -9.48
N THR A 31 1.49 -0.91 -9.37
CA THR A 31 0.08 -0.60 -9.65
C THR A 31 -0.23 -0.81 -11.13
N ALA A 32 -1.41 -1.32 -11.44
CA ALA A 32 -1.93 -1.56 -12.77
C ALA A 32 -3.14 -0.65 -13.07
N GLY A 33 -3.56 -0.60 -14.35
CA GLY A 33 -4.65 0.28 -14.77
C GLY A 33 -6.03 -0.14 -14.25
N ASP A 34 -6.19 -1.38 -13.82
CA ASP A 34 -7.41 -1.97 -13.25
C ASP A 34 -7.44 -1.94 -11.72
N ASP A 35 -6.39 -1.42 -11.07
CA ASP A 35 -6.43 -1.18 -9.64
C ASP A 35 -7.50 -0.14 -9.27
N ASN A 36 -8.15 -0.33 -8.13
CA ASN A 36 -9.12 0.62 -7.62
C ASN A 36 -8.42 1.87 -7.03
N PRO A 37 -8.56 3.06 -7.61
CA PRO A 37 -7.84 4.25 -7.15
C PRO A 37 -8.21 4.66 -5.72
N LEU A 38 -9.49 4.51 -5.34
CA LEU A 38 -9.95 4.85 -3.99
C LEU A 38 -9.34 3.91 -2.94
N ALA A 39 -9.19 2.62 -3.27
CA ALA A 39 -8.55 1.66 -2.37
C ALA A 39 -7.06 1.99 -2.18
N LEU A 40 -6.34 2.32 -3.25
CA LEU A 40 -4.92 2.72 -3.18
C LEU A 40 -4.71 3.96 -2.31
N VAL A 41 -5.51 5.01 -2.52
CA VAL A 41 -5.44 6.24 -1.72
C VAL A 41 -5.72 5.95 -0.26
N ARG A 42 -6.74 5.13 0.06
CA ARG A 42 -7.05 4.73 1.45
C ARG A 42 -5.87 4.05 2.14
N ILE A 43 -5.14 3.19 1.43
CA ILE A 43 -3.92 2.57 1.99
C ILE A 43 -2.85 3.65 2.24
N ALA A 44 -2.60 4.51 1.26
CA ALA A 44 -1.57 5.55 1.35
C ALA A 44 -1.82 6.54 2.51
N VAL A 45 -3.07 6.92 2.75
CA VAL A 45 -3.44 7.90 3.80
C VAL A 45 -3.77 7.25 5.15
N ARG A 46 -3.74 5.92 5.25
CA ARG A 46 -4.07 5.19 6.50
C ARG A 46 -3.31 5.69 7.74
N PRO A 47 -2.02 6.08 7.67
CA PRO A 47 -1.33 6.62 8.84
C PRO A 47 -1.97 7.93 9.37
N LEU A 48 -2.61 8.72 8.49
CA LEU A 48 -3.22 10.00 8.85
C LEU A 48 -4.44 9.84 9.77
N SER A 49 -5.16 8.71 9.70
CA SER A 49 -6.29 8.43 10.60
C SER A 49 -5.88 8.04 12.02
N HIS A 50 -4.58 7.94 12.29
CA HIS A 50 -4.02 7.51 13.57
C HIS A 50 -2.95 8.46 14.10
N LEU A 51 -2.91 9.71 13.62
CA LEU A 51 -1.93 10.71 14.07
C LEU A 51 -2.07 11.06 15.55
N ASP A 52 -3.24 10.85 16.14
CA ASP A 52 -3.49 10.94 17.57
C ASP A 52 -2.62 9.96 18.38
N ARG A 53 -2.21 8.83 17.78
CA ARG A 53 -1.44 7.76 18.42
C ARG A 53 0.08 7.94 18.31
N VAL A 54 0.54 8.99 17.62
CA VAL A 54 1.96 9.29 17.38
C VAL A 54 2.43 10.47 18.26
N ARG A 55 1.57 10.99 19.14
CA ARG A 55 1.91 12.02 20.12
C ARG A 55 2.52 11.44 21.39
#